data_AF-E4XV02-F1
#
_entry.id   AF-E4XV02-F1
#
_cell.length_a   1.000
_cell.length_b   1.000
_cell.length_c   1.000
_cell.angle_alpha   90.00
_cell.angle_beta   90.00
_cell.angle_gamma   90.00
#
_symmetry.space_group_name_H-M   'P 1'
#
loop_
_entity.id
_entity.type
_entity.pdbx_description
1 polymer ?
#
loop_
_entity_poly.entity_id
_entity_poly.type
_entity_poly.pdbx_seq_one_letter_code
_entity_poly.pdbx_strand_id
1 'polypeptide(L)'
;MTQAKGSEALHYHAKLCFNCLSPSLANFPKSRYQLSGGCLKCPANSCIGGISFETFIKRECCTVAQSLRAKETFEKIDIDLQKVKRNSSAEAIETVSEELDSFIEKYSNFFPKNDRNSCAVCLEKYDDKKRIECTLLCGHRSCFECLTQLPNENCPTCRKAFTNEQIIKLF
;
A
#
# COMPACT_ATOMS: atom_id res chain seq x y z
N MET A 1 -15.18 33.37 -17.92
CA MET A 1 -15.94 32.26 -17.32
C MET A 1 -15.08 31.01 -17.49
N THR A 2 -14.25 30.71 -16.50
CA THR A 2 -13.22 29.67 -16.61
C THR A 2 -13.48 28.68 -15.50
N GLN A 3 -14.05 27.53 -15.83
CA GLN A 3 -14.28 26.45 -14.87
C GLN A 3 -12.99 25.66 -14.69
N ALA A 4 -12.47 25.65 -13.46
CA ALA A 4 -11.39 24.81 -13.02
C ALA A 4 -11.89 23.35 -12.95
N LYS A 5 -11.23 22.44 -13.68
CA LYS A 5 -11.45 21.00 -13.54
C LYS A 5 -10.68 20.50 -12.32
N GLY A 6 -11.42 19.94 -11.37
CA GLY A 6 -10.88 19.32 -10.16
C GLY A 6 -9.95 18.16 -10.48
N SER A 7 -8.86 18.09 -9.74
CA SER A 7 -7.90 17.00 -9.70
C SER A 7 -8.53 15.79 -8.99
N GLU A 8 -8.94 14.78 -9.76
CA GLU A 8 -9.22 13.45 -9.21
C GLU A 8 -7.88 12.80 -8.83
N ALA A 9 -7.64 12.68 -7.53
CA ALA A 9 -6.53 11.92 -6.98
C ALA A 9 -6.68 10.44 -7.38
N LEU A 10 -5.80 10.00 -8.27
CA LEU A 10 -5.70 8.61 -8.70
C LEU A 10 -5.33 7.72 -7.51
N HIS A 11 -6.33 7.08 -6.92
CA HIS A 11 -6.19 6.10 -5.85
C HIS A 11 -5.56 4.80 -6.39
N TYR A 12 -4.28 4.82 -6.80
CA TYR A 12 -3.53 3.65 -7.28
C TYR A 12 -3.21 2.68 -6.14
N HIS A 13 -4.19 1.91 -5.69
CA HIS A 13 -3.95 0.67 -4.96
C HIS A 13 -3.96 -0.49 -5.96
N ALA A 14 -2.84 -0.69 -6.64
CA ALA A 14 -2.58 -1.94 -7.34
C ALA A 14 -2.37 -3.03 -6.28
N LYS A 15 -3.43 -3.74 -5.92
CA LYS A 15 -3.33 -4.98 -5.14
C LYS A 15 -2.78 -6.06 -6.07
N LEU A 16 -1.45 -6.11 -6.16
CA LEU A 16 -0.71 -7.13 -6.90
C LEU A 16 -1.03 -8.51 -6.31
N CYS A 17 -1.24 -9.51 -7.18
CA CYS A 17 -1.42 -10.89 -6.77
C CYS A 17 -0.17 -11.38 -6.01
N PHE A 18 -0.34 -11.83 -4.76
CA PHE A 18 0.78 -12.29 -3.93
C PHE A 18 1.56 -13.44 -4.60
N ASN A 19 0.88 -14.31 -5.36
CA ASN A 19 1.53 -15.38 -6.11
C ASN A 19 2.30 -14.87 -7.33
N CYS A 20 1.82 -13.82 -8.00
CA CYS A 20 2.54 -13.17 -9.11
C CYS A 20 3.71 -12.30 -8.63
N LEU A 21 3.69 -11.86 -7.36
CA LEU A 21 4.75 -11.07 -6.73
C LEU A 21 5.78 -11.92 -5.94
N SER A 22 5.41 -13.16 -5.61
CA SER A 22 6.13 -14.03 -4.66
C SER A 22 7.61 -14.33 -4.94
N PRO A 23 8.13 -14.35 -6.19
CA PRO A 23 9.55 -14.68 -6.41
C PRO A 23 10.52 -13.71 -5.72
N SER A 24 10.10 -12.50 -5.33
CA SER A 24 10.99 -11.43 -4.86
C SER A 24 11.02 -11.22 -3.33
N LEU A 25 10.13 -11.84 -2.55
CA LEU A 25 9.94 -11.53 -1.11
C LEU A 25 10.39 -12.65 -0.14
N ALA A 26 10.94 -13.75 -0.65
CA ALA A 26 11.24 -14.96 0.13
C ALA A 26 12.42 -14.86 1.13
N ASN A 27 13.12 -13.73 1.23
CA ASN A 27 14.44 -13.65 1.88
C ASN A 27 14.50 -12.98 3.26
N PHE A 28 13.39 -12.76 3.98
CA PHE A 28 13.44 -12.12 5.31
C PHE A 28 13.26 -13.08 6.49
N PRO A 29 14.33 -13.43 7.23
CA PRO A 29 14.24 -14.25 8.42
C PRO A 29 13.70 -13.45 9.62
N LYS A 30 12.59 -13.91 10.20
CA LYS A 30 11.84 -13.24 11.29
C LYS A 30 12.33 -13.57 12.72
N SER A 31 13.35 -14.40 12.89
CA SER A 31 13.69 -14.98 14.20
C SER A 31 15.10 -14.62 14.66
N ARG A 32 15.24 -13.48 15.33
CA ARG A 32 16.31 -13.22 16.31
C ARG A 32 15.90 -12.00 17.13
N TYR A 33 16.29 -11.95 18.40
CA TYR A 33 16.09 -10.89 19.41
C TYR A 33 14.98 -11.15 20.45
N GLN A 34 15.43 -11.44 21.67
CA GLN A 34 14.66 -11.41 22.91
C GLN A 34 15.29 -10.32 23.78
N LEU A 35 14.56 -9.24 24.09
CA LEU A 35 15.06 -8.14 24.92
C LEU A 35 14.77 -8.46 26.40
N SER A 36 15.82 -8.65 27.19
CA SER A 36 15.73 -8.88 28.64
C SER A 36 15.27 -7.61 29.38
N GLY A 37 14.35 -7.78 30.34
CA GLY A 37 13.57 -6.74 31.03
C GLY A 37 14.34 -5.73 31.89
N GLY A 38 15.19 -4.90 31.29
CA GLY A 38 15.74 -3.72 31.92
C GLY A 38 14.68 -2.63 32.11
N CYS A 39 14.67 -1.99 33.27
CA CYS A 39 13.89 -0.77 33.53
C CYS A 39 14.64 0.45 32.98
N LEU A 40 14.04 1.17 32.04
CA LEU A 40 14.61 2.38 31.45
C LEU A 40 14.12 3.62 32.19
N LYS A 41 14.88 4.72 32.13
CA LYS A 41 14.44 6.00 32.67
C LYS A 41 13.59 6.75 31.65
N CYS A 42 12.68 7.60 32.12
CA CYS A 42 11.90 8.48 31.26
C CYS A 42 12.84 9.39 30.44
N PRO A 43 12.68 9.47 29.10
CA PRO A 43 13.55 10.28 28.24
C PRO A 43 13.40 11.79 28.50
N ALA A 44 12.29 12.24 29.07
CA ALA A 44 12.08 13.62 29.52
C ALA A 44 12.56 13.89 30.96
N ASN A 45 13.10 12.87 31.65
CA ASN A 45 13.42 12.89 33.09
C ASN A 45 12.27 13.39 33.99
N SER A 46 11.03 13.34 33.51
CA SER A 46 9.86 13.86 34.22
C SER A 46 9.10 12.79 35.03
N CYS A 47 9.45 11.51 34.87
CA CYS A 47 8.85 10.40 35.62
C CYS A 47 9.83 9.87 36.66
N ILE A 48 9.32 9.45 37.83
CA ILE A 48 10.12 8.97 38.97
C ILE A 48 10.40 7.45 38.87
N GLY A 49 9.60 6.70 38.11
CA GLY A 49 9.71 5.23 37.97
C GLY A 49 10.45 4.76 36.72
N GLY A 50 10.99 3.55 36.78
CA GLY A 50 11.50 2.82 35.62
C GLY A 50 10.37 2.39 34.68
N ILE A 51 10.61 2.44 33.38
CA ILE A 51 9.63 2.11 32.32
C ILE A 51 10.12 0.94 31.47
N SER A 52 9.19 0.21 30.87
CA SER A 52 9.53 -0.88 29.95
C SER A 52 10.22 -0.35 28.69
N PHE A 53 10.95 -1.24 27.99
CA PHE A 53 11.53 -0.92 26.69
C PHE A 53 10.49 -0.41 25.70
N GLU A 54 9.32 -1.06 25.63
CA GLU A 54 8.25 -0.64 24.73
C GLU A 54 7.74 0.77 25.06
N THR A 55 7.49 1.05 26.34
CA THR A 55 7.04 2.36 26.80
C THR A 55 8.10 3.45 26.54
N PHE A 56 9.38 3.11 26.68
CA PHE A 56 10.50 4.01 26.38
C PHE A 56 10.59 4.35 24.89
N ILE A 57 10.54 3.34 24.02
CA ILE A 57 10.58 3.53 22.56
C ILE A 57 9.38 4.34 22.08
N LYS A 58 8.19 4.05 22.59
CA LYS A 58 6.97 4.78 22.23
C LYS A 58 6.89 6.18 22.86
N ARG A 59 7.68 6.43 23.90
CA ARG A 59 7.70 7.66 24.72
C ARG A 59 6.33 7.99 25.33
N GLU A 60 5.56 6.96 25.67
CA GLU A 60 4.18 7.08 26.16
C GLU A 60 4.09 7.26 27.68
N CYS A 61 5.22 7.40 28.38
CA CYS A 61 5.26 7.49 29.84
C CYS A 61 4.75 8.83 30.42
N CYS A 62 4.78 9.93 29.67
CA CYS A 62 4.21 11.22 30.08
C CYS A 62 4.04 12.18 28.89
N THR A 63 3.25 13.24 29.07
CA THR A 63 2.98 14.27 28.06
C THR A 63 4.23 15.04 27.63
N VAL A 64 5.21 15.21 28.53
CA VAL A 64 6.50 15.85 28.21
C VAL A 64 7.33 14.96 27.28
N ALA A 65 7.38 13.64 27.54
CA ALA A 65 8.08 12.67 26.68
C ALA A 65 7.38 12.51 25.32
N GLN A 66 6.05 12.54 25.29
CA GLN A 66 5.28 12.54 24.04
C GLN A 66 5.54 13.82 23.23
N SER A 67 5.59 14.98 23.87
CA SER A 67 5.90 16.26 23.22
C SER A 67 7.33 16.30 22.65
N LEU A 68 8.32 15.69 23.33
CA LEU A 68 9.67 15.53 22.80
C LEU A 68 9.68 14.71 21.50
N ARG A 69 8.88 13.63 21.45
CA ARG A 69 8.72 12.83 20.23
C ARG A 69 8.16 13.65 19.08
N ALA A 70 7.14 14.47 19.34
CA ALA A 70 6.57 15.37 18.34
C ALA A 70 7.62 16.37 17.85
N LYS A 71 8.36 17.02 18.76
CA LYS A 71 9.42 17.98 18.43
C LYS A 71 10.51 17.37 17.55
N GLU A 72 11.06 16.22 17.92
CA GLU A 72 12.05 15.50 17.11
C GLU A 72 11.50 15.08 15.74
N THR A 73 10.20 14.72 15.69
CA THR A 73 9.53 14.38 14.44
C THR A 73 9.43 15.61 13.54
N PHE A 74 9.06 16.78 14.08
CA PHE A 74 9.00 18.02 13.32
C PHE A 74 10.37 18.49 12.85
N GLU A 75 11.41 18.38 13.67
CA GLU A 75 12.79 18.69 13.27
C GLU A 75 13.27 17.77 12.14
N LYS A 76 12.94 16.48 12.21
CA LYS A 76 13.25 15.53 11.14
C LYS A 76 12.49 15.86 9.86
N ILE A 77 11.20 16.19 9.95
CA ILE A 77 10.38 16.60 8.81
C ILE A 77 10.98 17.86 8.16
N ASP A 78 11.39 18.85 8.94
CA ASP A 78 12.00 20.08 8.40
C ASP A 78 13.31 19.79 7.67
N ILE A 79 14.19 18.96 8.26
CA ILE A 79 15.43 18.51 7.62
C ILE A 79 15.13 17.79 6.29
N ASP A 80 14.13 16.91 6.28
CA ASP A 80 13.77 16.16 5.08
C ASP A 80 13.12 17.07 4.02
N LEU A 81 12.34 18.08 4.43
CA LEU A 81 11.75 19.08 3.54
C LEU A 81 12.82 19.97 2.89
N GLN A 82 13.87 20.33 3.65
CA GLN A 82 15.03 21.06 3.13
C GLN A 82 15.86 20.21 2.16
N LYS A 83 16.00 18.89 2.41
CA LYS A 83 16.65 17.97 1.46
C LYS A 83 15.86 17.85 0.17
N VAL A 84 14.53 17.68 0.25
CA VAL A 84 13.66 17.66 -0.93
C VAL A 84 13.82 18.96 -1.70
N LYS A 85 13.71 20.12 -1.03
CA LYS A 85 13.87 21.43 -1.69
C LYS A 85 15.23 21.63 -2.37
N ARG A 86 16.31 21.07 -1.83
CA ARG A 86 17.66 21.12 -2.44
C ARG A 86 17.84 20.12 -3.58
N ASN A 87 17.19 18.97 -3.50
CA ASN A 87 17.28 17.91 -4.50
C ASN A 87 16.25 18.09 -5.62
N SER A 88 15.21 18.90 -5.39
CA SER A 88 14.19 19.26 -6.37
C SER A 88 14.59 20.53 -7.12
N SER A 89 15.65 20.45 -7.92
CA SER A 89 15.67 21.31 -9.12
C SER A 89 14.54 20.85 -10.05
N ALA A 90 14.00 21.73 -10.88
CA ALA A 90 13.00 21.36 -11.88
C ALA A 90 13.49 20.18 -12.75
N GLU A 91 14.80 20.15 -13.01
CA GLU A 91 15.52 19.11 -13.73
C GLU A 91 15.45 17.74 -13.05
N ALA A 92 15.60 17.65 -11.72
CA ALA A 92 15.51 16.37 -11.01
C ALA A 92 14.07 15.82 -10.96
N ILE A 93 13.06 16.70 -10.94
CA ILE A 93 11.64 16.30 -11.05
C ILE A 93 11.35 15.75 -12.45
N GLU A 94 11.92 16.36 -13.48
CA GLU A 94 11.81 15.91 -14.87
C GLU A 94 12.45 14.52 -15.04
N THR A 95 13.65 14.30 -14.50
CA THR A 95 14.30 12.98 -14.53
C THR A 95 13.48 11.90 -13.81
N VAL A 96 12.90 12.21 -12.64
CA VAL A 96 12.04 11.26 -11.91
C VAL A 96 10.75 10.96 -12.69
N SER A 97 10.21 11.95 -13.41
CA SER A 97 9.05 11.75 -14.30
C SER A 97 9.42 10.80 -15.45
N GLU A 98 10.55 11.03 -16.11
CA GLU A 98 11.04 10.19 -17.21
C GLU A 98 11.34 8.76 -16.75
N GLU A 99 11.95 8.57 -15.58
CA GLU A 99 12.18 7.25 -15.00
C GLU A 99 10.87 6.54 -14.65
N LEU A 100 9.87 7.26 -14.14
CA LEU A 100 8.55 6.72 -13.85
C LEU A 100 7.82 6.31 -15.13
N ASP A 101 7.88 7.13 -16.18
CA ASP A 101 7.29 6.82 -17.48
C ASP A 101 7.97 5.62 -18.14
N SER A 102 9.31 5.56 -18.13
CA SER A 102 10.10 4.40 -18.58
C SER A 102 9.78 3.13 -17.79
N PHE A 103 9.58 3.25 -16.47
CA PHE A 103 9.12 2.15 -15.63
C PHE A 103 7.72 1.69 -16.02
N ILE A 104 6.76 2.62 -16.19
CA ILE A 104 5.39 2.31 -16.61
C ILE A 104 5.38 1.64 -17.98
N GLU A 105 6.15 2.12 -18.96
CA GLU A 105 6.25 1.49 -20.28
C GLU A 105 6.83 0.08 -20.20
N LYS A 106 7.92 -0.10 -19.45
CA LYS A 106 8.57 -1.40 -19.25
C LYS A 106 7.63 -2.43 -18.64
N TYR A 107 6.76 -2.00 -17.72
CA TYR A 107 5.79 -2.86 -17.05
C TYR A 107 4.36 -2.70 -17.57
N SER A 108 4.17 -2.04 -18.71
CA SER A 108 2.84 -1.84 -19.33
C SER A 108 2.15 -3.15 -19.70
N ASN A 109 2.94 -4.21 -19.92
CA ASN A 109 2.45 -5.57 -20.15
C ASN A 109 2.01 -6.29 -18.86
N PHE A 110 2.44 -5.80 -17.68
CA PHE A 110 2.04 -6.31 -16.37
C PHE A 110 0.76 -5.63 -15.85
N PHE A 111 0.55 -4.36 -16.19
CA PHE A 111 -0.68 -3.67 -15.88
C PHE A 111 -1.75 -4.09 -16.90
N PRO A 112 -2.91 -4.61 -16.47
CA PRO A 112 -4.00 -4.90 -17.40
C PRO A 112 -4.33 -3.62 -18.18
N LYS A 113 -4.30 -3.67 -19.51
CA LYS A 113 -4.74 -2.56 -20.39
C LYS A 113 -6.24 -2.28 -20.29
N ASN A 114 -6.97 -3.08 -19.51
CA ASN A 114 -8.38 -2.89 -19.27
C ASN A 114 -8.59 -1.78 -18.25
N ASP A 115 -9.60 -0.95 -18.50
CA ASP A 115 -10.13 0.01 -17.55
C ASP A 115 -10.31 -0.68 -16.19
N ARG A 116 -9.73 -0.11 -15.13
CA ARG A 116 -9.74 -0.67 -13.76
C ARG A 116 -11.16 -0.97 -13.28
N ASN A 117 -12.13 -0.24 -13.84
CA ASN A 117 -13.54 -0.33 -13.53
C ASN A 117 -14.29 -1.27 -14.48
N SER A 118 -13.58 -2.13 -15.20
CA SER A 118 -14.15 -3.11 -16.13
C SER A 118 -13.70 -4.53 -15.80
N CYS A 119 -14.59 -5.48 -16.07
CA CYS A 119 -14.35 -6.89 -15.86
C CYS A 119 -13.25 -7.43 -16.79
N ALA A 120 -12.31 -8.20 -16.24
CA ALA A 120 -11.26 -8.84 -17.04
C ALA A 120 -11.76 -9.96 -17.99
N VAL A 121 -12.99 -10.45 -17.79
CA VAL A 121 -13.59 -11.53 -18.58
C VAL A 121 -14.50 -11.00 -19.67
N CYS A 122 -15.53 -10.22 -19.31
CA CYS A 122 -16.50 -9.69 -20.28
C CYS A 122 -16.12 -8.31 -20.83
N LEU A 123 -15.08 -7.66 -20.30
CA LEU A 123 -14.59 -6.33 -20.70
C LEU A 123 -15.60 -5.18 -20.50
N GLU A 124 -16.71 -5.43 -19.82
CA GLU A 124 -17.73 -4.44 -19.52
C GLU A 124 -17.50 -3.79 -18.14
N LYS A 125 -17.96 -2.55 -17.99
CA LYS A 125 -17.85 -1.79 -16.73
C LYS A 125 -18.63 -2.43 -15.59
N TYR A 126 -18.11 -2.31 -14.38
CA TYR A 126 -18.80 -2.75 -13.17
C TYR A 126 -20.03 -1.88 -12.89
N ASP A 127 -21.05 -2.50 -12.30
CA ASP A 127 -22.29 -1.87 -11.92
C ASP A 127 -22.88 -2.56 -10.68
N ASP A 128 -23.78 -1.87 -9.98
CA ASP A 128 -24.30 -2.33 -8.68
C ASP A 128 -25.36 -3.44 -8.81
N LYS A 129 -25.70 -3.87 -10.04
CA LYS A 129 -26.86 -4.74 -10.29
C LYS A 129 -26.46 -6.09 -10.87
N LYS A 130 -25.78 -6.06 -12.01
CA LYS A 130 -25.41 -7.22 -12.82
C LYS A 130 -23.90 -7.48 -12.73
N ARG A 131 -23.08 -6.44 -12.83
CA ARG A 131 -21.62 -6.56 -12.91
C ARG A 131 -20.96 -6.13 -11.60
N ILE A 132 -21.37 -6.79 -10.53
CA ILE A 132 -20.80 -6.54 -9.20
C ILE A 132 -19.32 -6.90 -9.23
N GLU A 133 -18.46 -5.94 -8.89
CA GLU A 133 -17.02 -6.13 -8.83
C GLU A 133 -16.69 -7.16 -7.74
N CYS A 134 -15.94 -8.20 -8.10
CA CYS A 134 -15.49 -9.22 -7.17
C CYS A 134 -13.97 -9.38 -7.25
N THR A 135 -13.36 -9.79 -6.13
CA THR A 135 -11.97 -10.24 -6.08
C THR A 135 -11.90 -11.69 -5.61
N LEU A 136 -10.95 -12.43 -6.17
CA LEU A 136 -10.53 -13.74 -5.66
C LEU A 136 -9.42 -13.56 -4.62
N LEU A 137 -9.10 -14.63 -3.87
CA LEU A 137 -7.95 -14.66 -2.94
C LEU A 137 -6.60 -14.48 -3.64
N CYS A 138 -6.53 -14.75 -4.94
CA CYS A 138 -5.34 -14.40 -5.73
C CYS A 138 -5.22 -12.89 -5.98
N GLY A 139 -6.22 -12.07 -5.68
CA GLY A 139 -6.22 -10.62 -5.88
C GLY A 139 -6.66 -10.15 -7.27
N HIS A 140 -6.97 -11.07 -8.19
CA HIS A 140 -7.53 -10.72 -9.50
C HIS A 140 -9.02 -10.44 -9.39
N ARG A 141 -9.47 -9.47 -10.19
CA ARG A 141 -10.82 -8.93 -10.15
C ARG A 141 -11.61 -9.29 -11.40
N SER A 142 -12.88 -9.58 -11.24
CA SER A 142 -13.82 -9.96 -12.31
C SER A 142 -15.25 -9.77 -11.81
N CYS A 143 -16.22 -9.73 -12.73
CA CYS A 143 -17.63 -9.58 -12.35
C CYS A 143 -18.13 -10.86 -11.68
N PHE A 144 -19.07 -10.74 -10.72
CA PHE A 144 -19.63 -11.91 -10.01
C PHE A 144 -20.17 -12.96 -10.99
N GLU A 145 -21.01 -12.53 -11.93
CA GLU A 145 -21.62 -13.37 -12.96
C GLU A 145 -20.55 -14.15 -13.75
N CYS A 146 -19.49 -13.44 -14.14
CA CYS A 146 -18.38 -13.98 -14.90
C CYS A 146 -17.66 -15.09 -14.14
N LEU A 147 -17.39 -14.89 -12.84
CA LEU A 147 -16.69 -15.88 -12.02
C LEU A 147 -17.54 -17.12 -11.75
N THR A 148 -18.85 -16.95 -11.54
CA THR A 148 -19.78 -18.06 -11.28
C THR A 148 -20.11 -18.89 -12.52
N GLN A 149 -19.92 -18.34 -13.72
CA GLN A 149 -20.19 -19.03 -14.99
C GLN A 149 -18.95 -19.67 -15.62
N LEU A 150 -17.79 -19.61 -14.94
CA LEU A 150 -16.59 -20.25 -15.47
C LEU A 150 -16.76 -21.77 -15.50
N PRO A 151 -16.35 -22.44 -16.59
CA PRO A 151 -16.45 -23.90 -16.70
C PRO A 151 -15.54 -24.61 -15.68
N ASN A 152 -14.45 -23.95 -15.28
CA ASN A 152 -13.50 -24.43 -14.30
C ASN A 152 -13.33 -23.33 -13.26
N GLU A 153 -13.31 -23.66 -11.98
CA GLU A 153 -13.13 -22.70 -10.88
C GLU A 153 -11.66 -22.23 -10.77
N ASN A 154 -11.08 -21.79 -11.88
CA ASN A 154 -9.72 -21.29 -12.00
C ASN A 154 -9.76 -19.80 -12.38
N CYS A 155 -8.97 -19.00 -11.68
CA CYS A 155 -8.86 -17.57 -11.96
C CYS A 155 -8.53 -17.32 -13.46
N PRO A 156 -9.30 -16.51 -14.19
CA PRO A 156 -9.05 -16.25 -15.62
C PRO A 156 -7.68 -15.62 -15.90
N THR A 157 -7.12 -14.90 -14.92
CA THR A 157 -5.84 -14.20 -15.07
C THR A 157 -4.64 -15.08 -14.71
N CYS A 158 -4.66 -15.74 -13.54
CA CYS A 158 -3.50 -16.48 -13.03
C CYS A 158 -3.70 -17.99 -12.91
N ARG A 159 -4.87 -18.51 -13.34
CA ARG A 159 -5.25 -19.93 -13.34
C ARG A 159 -5.22 -20.63 -11.98
N LYS A 160 -5.13 -19.87 -10.89
CA LYS A 160 -5.21 -20.41 -9.53
C LYS A 160 -6.63 -20.89 -9.27
N ALA A 161 -6.77 -22.13 -8.80
CA ALA A 161 -8.04 -22.67 -8.36
C ALA A 161 -8.65 -21.81 -7.23
N PHE A 162 -9.96 -21.66 -7.25
CA PHE A 162 -10.77 -21.02 -6.23
C PHE A 162 -12.08 -21.82 -6.05
N THR A 163 -12.86 -21.52 -5.02
CA THR A 163 -14.24 -22.04 -4.86
C THR A 163 -15.21 -20.87 -4.85
N ASN A 164 -16.51 -21.11 -5.08
CA ASN A 164 -17.52 -20.04 -5.09
C ASN A 164 -17.59 -19.25 -3.77
N GLU A 165 -17.29 -19.89 -2.64
CA GLU A 165 -17.22 -19.25 -1.32
C GLU A 165 -16.02 -18.29 -1.19
N GLN A 166 -15.01 -18.44 -2.05
CA GLN A 166 -13.81 -17.60 -2.09
C GLN A 166 -13.97 -16.38 -3.03
N ILE A 167 -15.15 -16.18 -3.62
CA ILE A 167 -15.50 -14.99 -4.39
C ILE A 167 -15.94 -13.89 -3.41
N ILE A 168 -15.13 -12.85 -3.28
CA ILE A 168 -15.41 -11.72 -2.38
C ILE A 168 -15.97 -10.56 -3.21
N LYS A 169 -17.24 -10.19 -2.96
CA LYS A 169 -17.88 -9.00 -3.55
C LYS A 169 -17.29 -7.73 -2.93
N LEU A 170 -16.93 -6.75 -3.76
CA LEU A 170 -16.47 -5.43 -3.35
C LEU A 170 -17.69 -4.50 -3.39
N PHE A 171 -18.02 -3.90 -2.23
CA PHE A 171 -19.10 -2.91 -2.06
C PHE A 171 -18.50 -1.55 -1.76
#